data_AF-A0A6J1PT83-F1
#
_entry.id   AF-A0A6J1PT83-F1
#
_cell.length_a   1.000
_cell.length_b   1.000
_cell.length_c   1.000
_cell.angle_alpha   90.00
_cell.angle_beta   90.00
_cell.angle_gamma   90.00
#
_symmetry.space_group_name_H-M   'P 1'
#
loop_
_entity.id
_entity.type
_entity.pdbx_description
1 polymer ?
#
loop_
_entity_poly.entity_id
_entity_poly.type
_entity_poly.pdbx_seq_one_letter_code
_entity_poly.pdbx_strand_id
1 'polypeptide(L)'
;MMRKDITIVLCVLLFFATTGTKAIRCYQCSSDTDPDKEDLCGAYTKFDKERNVPIECNSEESHMPGTFCVKYTEQSPRGFICKYTY
;
A
#
# COMPACT_ATOMS: atom_id res chain seq x y z
N MET A 1 13.99 40.22 -24.26
CA MET A 1 13.17 38.98 -24.33
C MET A 1 13.61 37.96 -23.27
N MET A 2 14.87 37.50 -23.27
CA MET A 2 15.34 36.30 -22.56
C MET A 2 15.13 36.20 -21.03
N ARG A 3 15.15 37.29 -20.24
CA ARG A 3 15.15 37.18 -18.76
C ARG A 3 13.79 36.78 -18.16
N LYS A 4 12.68 37.25 -18.75
CA LYS A 4 11.32 36.88 -18.32
C LYS A 4 11.02 35.43 -18.68
N ASP A 5 11.42 35.01 -19.88
CA ASP A 5 11.23 33.64 -20.37
C ASP A 5 11.97 32.63 -19.48
N ILE A 6 13.24 32.91 -19.12
CA ILE A 6 14.02 32.07 -18.20
C ILE A 6 13.36 31.98 -16.82
N THR A 7 12.84 33.10 -16.31
CA THR A 7 12.18 33.12 -14.99
C THR A 7 10.91 32.27 -14.99
N ILE A 8 10.12 32.34 -16.07
CA ILE A 8 8.89 31.54 -16.23
C ILE A 8 9.24 30.05 -16.29
N VAL A 9 10.27 29.67 -17.08
CA VAL A 9 10.71 28.27 -17.19
C VAL A 9 11.17 27.72 -15.83
N LEU A 10 11.93 28.51 -15.06
CA LEU A 10 12.36 28.13 -13.71
C LEU A 10 11.18 27.92 -12.75
N CYS A 11 10.19 28.81 -12.76
CA CYS A 11 8.98 28.66 -11.93
C CYS A 11 8.18 27.41 -12.29
N VAL A 12 8.07 27.08 -13.59
CA VAL A 12 7.36 25.88 -14.06
C VAL A 12 8.09 24.61 -13.61
N LEU A 13 9.41 24.55 -13.75
CA LEU A 13 10.21 23.40 -13.31
C LEU A 13 10.12 23.18 -11.80
N LEU A 14 10.18 24.25 -11.00
CA LEU A 14 10.01 24.18 -9.55
C LEU A 14 8.62 23.66 -9.17
N PHE A 15 7.57 24.09 -9.87
CA PHE A 15 6.22 23.60 -9.62
C PHE A 15 6.13 22.08 -9.81
N PHE A 16 6.61 21.56 -10.94
CA PHE A 16 6.62 20.11 -11.21
C PHE A 16 7.53 19.32 -10.25
N ALA A 17 8.63 19.90 -9.78
CA ALA A 17 9.49 19.26 -8.79
C ALA A 17 8.82 19.13 -7.42
N THR A 18 7.88 20.02 -7.08
CA THR A 18 7.15 20.01 -5.81
C THR A 18 5.85 19.20 -5.83
N THR A 19 5.35 18.82 -7.01
CA THR A 19 4.18 17.95 -7.10
C THR A 19 4.55 16.54 -6.69
N GLY A 20 4.09 16.11 -5.51
CA GLY A 20 4.32 14.76 -5.01
C GLY A 20 3.68 13.69 -5.88
N THR A 21 4.32 12.53 -5.99
CA THR A 21 3.76 11.35 -6.64
C THR A 21 2.94 10.53 -5.65
N LYS A 22 1.85 9.90 -6.12
CA LYS A 22 1.11 8.91 -5.34
C LYS A 22 1.67 7.54 -5.67
N ALA A 23 2.37 6.93 -4.73
CA ALA A 23 2.82 5.54 -4.84
C ALA A 23 1.75 4.59 -4.28
N ILE A 24 1.63 3.42 -4.90
CA ILE A 24 0.90 2.29 -4.34
C ILE A 24 1.77 1.73 -3.20
N ARG A 25 1.16 1.49 -2.04
CA ARG A 25 1.83 0.88 -0.88
C ARG A 25 1.06 -0.35 -0.53
N CYS A 26 1.72 -1.52 -0.58
CA CYS A 26 1.18 -2.82 -0.21
C CYS A 26 1.29 -3.08 1.29
N TYR A 27 0.29 -3.70 1.93
CA TYR A 27 0.37 -4.17 3.34
C TYR A 27 0.14 -5.68 3.40
N GLN A 28 0.93 -6.44 4.14
CA GLN A 28 0.79 -7.89 4.24
C GLN A 28 0.23 -8.30 5.59
N CYS A 29 -0.88 -9.02 5.59
CA CYS A 29 -1.46 -9.58 6.81
C CYS A 29 -2.28 -10.84 6.49
N SER A 30 -2.50 -11.70 7.49
CA SER A 30 -3.33 -12.90 7.36
C SER A 30 -4.25 -13.10 8.58
N SER A 31 -5.57 -13.15 8.36
CA SER A 31 -6.55 -13.23 9.45
C SER A 31 -6.56 -14.58 10.21
N ASP A 32 -5.85 -15.59 9.70
CA ASP A 32 -5.62 -16.86 10.40
C ASP A 32 -4.57 -16.76 11.51
N THR A 33 -3.75 -15.70 11.47
CA THR A 33 -2.74 -15.38 12.49
C THR A 33 -3.20 -14.31 13.47
N ASP A 34 -4.40 -13.76 13.28
CA ASP A 34 -4.95 -12.76 14.19
C ASP A 34 -5.20 -13.39 15.58
N PRO A 35 -4.80 -12.71 16.68
CA PRO A 35 -5.09 -13.16 18.03
C PRO A 35 -6.60 -13.29 18.28
N ASP A 36 -6.98 -14.15 19.22
CA ASP A 36 -8.38 -14.32 19.62
C ASP A 36 -9.03 -12.96 19.95
N LYS A 37 -10.12 -12.64 19.23
CA LYS A 37 -10.92 -11.40 19.35
C LYS A 37 -10.26 -10.12 18.82
N GLU A 38 -9.14 -10.21 18.12
CA GLU A 38 -8.58 -9.11 17.36
C GLU A 38 -8.83 -9.29 15.86
N ASP A 39 -8.96 -8.18 15.14
CA ASP A 39 -9.15 -8.15 13.69
C ASP A 39 -8.13 -7.20 13.08
N LEU A 40 -6.85 -7.59 13.15
CA LEU A 40 -5.73 -6.78 12.68
C LEU A 40 -5.74 -6.65 11.16
N CYS A 41 -6.25 -7.68 10.50
CA CYS A 41 -6.41 -7.72 9.05
C CYS A 41 -7.66 -7.04 8.52
N GLY A 42 -8.62 -6.65 9.37
CA GLY A 42 -9.90 -6.13 8.87
C GLY A 42 -10.66 -7.18 8.05
N ALA A 43 -10.63 -8.45 8.43
CA ALA A 43 -11.47 -9.49 7.86
C ALA A 43 -12.96 -9.24 8.17
N TYR A 44 -13.26 -8.70 9.34
CA TYR A 44 -14.62 -8.41 9.81
C TYR A 44 -14.91 -6.91 9.89
N THR A 45 -13.87 -6.09 10.00
CA THR A 45 -13.90 -4.63 10.10
C THR A 45 -13.06 -3.98 9.01
N LYS A 46 -12.93 -2.64 9.02
CA LYS A 46 -12.13 -1.94 8.01
C LYS A 46 -10.65 -2.07 8.32
N PHE A 47 -9.85 -2.48 7.32
CA PHE A 47 -8.40 -2.53 7.43
C PHE A 47 -7.80 -1.17 7.84
N ASP A 48 -6.98 -1.19 8.89
CA ASP A 48 -6.33 -0.01 9.46
C ASP A 48 -4.92 0.14 8.89
N LYS A 49 -4.71 1.17 8.07
CA LYS A 49 -3.40 1.45 7.43
C LYS A 49 -2.40 2.12 8.37
N GLU A 50 -2.84 2.63 9.52
CA GLU A 50 -1.94 3.28 10.49
C GLU A 50 -1.36 2.26 11.47
N ARG A 51 -2.10 1.19 11.75
CA ARG A 51 -1.64 0.08 12.62
C ARG A 51 -0.82 -0.97 11.89
N ASN A 52 -0.86 -0.99 10.56
CA ASN A 52 -0.15 -1.95 9.72
C ASN A 52 1.00 -1.27 8.94
N VAL A 53 2.14 -1.96 8.84
CA VAL A 53 3.34 -1.44 8.16
C VAL A 53 3.32 -1.85 6.68
N PRO A 54 3.58 -0.93 5.74
CA PRO A 54 3.67 -1.28 4.33
C PRO A 54 4.91 -2.15 4.07
N ILE A 55 4.74 -3.14 3.19
CA ILE A 55 5.81 -4.06 2.77
C ILE A 55 6.37 -3.67 1.41
N GLU A 56 7.62 -4.06 1.17
CA GLU A 56 8.24 -3.97 -0.16
C GLU A 56 7.84 -5.18 -1.00
N CYS A 57 7.09 -4.94 -2.09
CA CYS A 57 6.47 -6.00 -2.90
C CYS A 57 7.48 -7.00 -3.49
N ASN A 58 8.68 -6.52 -3.82
CA ASN A 58 9.73 -7.30 -4.48
C ASN A 58 10.77 -7.86 -3.49
N SER A 59 10.51 -7.76 -2.19
CA SER A 59 11.38 -8.34 -1.16
C SER A 59 11.17 -9.86 -1.05
N GLU A 60 12.19 -10.57 -0.58
CA GLU A 60 12.08 -12.03 -0.31
C GLU A 60 11.12 -12.34 0.85
N GLU A 61 10.78 -11.35 1.68
CA GLU A 61 9.83 -11.44 2.79
C GLU A 61 8.37 -11.23 2.34
N SER A 62 8.17 -10.76 1.10
CA SER A 62 6.87 -10.54 0.50
C SER A 62 6.30 -11.85 -0.05
N HIS A 63 5.09 -12.20 0.38
CA HIS A 63 4.32 -13.30 -0.20
C HIS A 63 3.43 -12.84 -1.36
N MET A 64 3.68 -11.64 -1.91
CA MET A 64 2.93 -11.14 -3.05
C MET A 64 3.24 -11.94 -4.32
N PRO A 65 2.23 -12.25 -5.14
CA PRO A 65 2.42 -12.95 -6.41
C PRO A 65 3.00 -12.08 -7.53
N GLY A 66 3.40 -10.84 -7.23
CA GLY A 66 3.93 -9.87 -8.19
C GLY A 66 4.00 -8.47 -7.60
N THR A 67 3.94 -7.45 -8.46
CA THR A 67 4.08 -6.03 -8.08
C THR A 67 2.76 -5.36 -7.71
N PHE A 68 1.63 -6.07 -7.80
CA PHE A 68 0.29 -5.56 -7.53
C PHE A 68 -0.24 -6.04 -6.19
N CYS A 69 -0.84 -5.13 -5.44
CA CYS A 69 -1.51 -5.46 -4.20
C CYS A 69 -2.84 -6.18 -4.50
N VAL A 70 -3.03 -7.36 -3.92
CA VAL A 70 -4.17 -8.26 -4.09
C VAL A 70 -4.78 -8.67 -2.74
N LYS A 71 -6.10 -8.77 -2.67
CA LYS A 71 -6.80 -9.38 -1.52
C LYS A 71 -7.27 -10.78 -1.89
N TYR A 72 -6.90 -11.79 -1.10
CA TYR A 72 -7.37 -13.16 -1.24
C TYR A 72 -8.30 -13.53 -0.09
N THR A 73 -9.39 -14.20 -0.43
CA THR A 73 -10.32 -14.79 0.54
C THR A 73 -10.46 -16.26 0.24
N GLU A 74 -10.03 -17.13 1.16
CA GLU A 74 -10.07 -18.58 1.01
C GLU A 74 -10.92 -19.21 2.12
N GLN A 75 -11.66 -20.29 1.82
CA GLN A 75 -12.34 -21.07 2.85
C GLN A 75 -11.39 -22.13 3.43
N SER A 76 -11.14 -22.04 4.74
CA SER A 76 -10.38 -22.99 5.54
C SER A 76 -11.32 -23.78 6.47
N PRO A 77 -10.95 -24.99 6.91
CA PRO A 77 -11.70 -25.73 7.94
C PRO A 77 -11.91 -24.94 9.24
N ARG A 78 -11.08 -23.91 9.50
CA ARG A 78 -11.18 -23.03 10.67
C ARG A 78 -11.98 -21.74 10.43
N GLY A 79 -12.41 -21.47 9.19
CA GLY A 79 -13.12 -20.23 8.82
C GLY A 79 -12.63 -19.62 7.50
N PHE A 80 -13.02 -18.39 7.20
CA PHE A 80 -12.50 -17.66 6.04
C PHE A 80 -11.13 -17.05 6.36
N ILE A 81 -10.13 -17.32 5.51
CA ILE A 81 -8.81 -16.68 5.57
C ILE A 81 -8.83 -15.49 4.61
N CYS A 82 -8.71 -14.29 5.15
CA CYS A 82 -8.54 -13.07 4.39
C CYS A 82 -7.07 -12.67 4.43
N LYS A 83 -6.37 -12.82 3.31
CA LYS A 83 -5.03 -12.24 3.10
C LYS A 83 -5.18 -10.94 2.36
N TYR A 84 -4.67 -9.87 2.95
CA TYR A 84 -4.68 -8.57 2.33
C TYR A 84 -3.30 -8.25 1.79
N THR A 85 -3.29 -7.73 0.58
CA THR A 85 -2.25 -6.91 0.03
C THR A 85 -2.96 -5.73 -0.60
N TYR A 86 -2.89 -4.55 0.04
CA TYR A 86 -3.49 -3.28 -0.44
C TYR A 86 -2.45 -2.28 -0.79
#